data_AF-A0AA49GCK0-F1
#
_entry.id   AF-A0AA49GCK0-F1
#
_cell.length_a   1.000
_cell.length_b   1.000
_cell.length_c   1.000
_cell.angle_alpha   90.00
_cell.angle_beta   90.00
_cell.angle_gamma   90.00
#
_symmetry.space_group_name_H-M   'P 1'
#
loop_
_entity.id
_entity.type
_entity.pdbx_description
1 polymer ?
#
loop_
_entity_poly.entity_id
_entity_poly.type
_entity_poly.pdbx_seq_one_letter_code
_entity_poly.pdbx_strand_id
1 'polypeptide(L)'
;MISKAICRALNNAKEKKWGKTFWAFDIHETIVKPNWSTDKISTEFYPFAKEALQLISQRKDVTRILYTCTHPTELEKYLFFFSQNGIHFDYVNENPEVVSKNYGYFEKKPYFNVLFEDKAGFDAENDWKEVLKIINKNQEICSV
;
A
#
# COMPACT_ATOMS: atom_id res chain seq x y z
N MET A 1 6.92 -12.68 2.06
CA MET A 1 7.70 -11.79 2.96
C MET A 1 6.87 -10.64 3.52
N ILE A 2 5.85 -10.19 2.78
CA ILE A 2 4.95 -9.11 3.17
C ILE A 2 4.24 -9.33 4.51
N SER A 3 3.83 -10.57 4.81
CA SER A 3 3.11 -10.92 6.05
C SER A 3 3.87 -10.50 7.29
N LYS A 4 5.18 -10.76 7.34
CA LYS A 4 6.03 -10.39 8.47
C LYS A 4 6.14 -8.87 8.61
N ALA A 5 6.20 -8.13 7.50
CA ALA A 5 6.26 -6.67 7.52
C ALA A 5 4.96 -6.07 8.06
N ILE A 6 3.80 -6.54 7.57
CA ILE A 6 2.47 -6.12 8.04
C ILE A 6 2.33 -6.40 9.54
N CYS A 7 2.55 -7.64 9.95
CA CYS A 7 2.41 -8.07 11.33
C CYS A 7 3.34 -7.30 12.27
N ARG A 8 4.60 -7.09 11.88
CA ARG A 8 5.55 -6.27 12.65
C ARG A 8 5.10 -4.82 12.75
N ALA A 9 4.60 -4.23 11.67
CA ALA A 9 4.11 -2.85 11.66
C ALA A 9 2.93 -2.67 12.62
N LEU A 10 1.93 -3.55 12.53
CA LEU A 10 0.73 -3.52 13.37
C LEU A 10 1.08 -3.78 14.86
N ASN A 11 1.92 -4.78 15.15
CA ASN A 11 2.35 -5.08 16.52
C ASN A 11 3.14 -3.91 17.13
N ASN A 12 4.11 -3.34 16.38
CA ASN A 12 4.85 -2.16 16.85
C ASN A 12 3.93 -0.97 17.11
N ALA A 13 2.96 -0.72 16.22
CA ALA A 13 2.02 0.39 16.37
C ALA A 13 1.17 0.23 17.63
N LYS A 14 0.77 -1.01 17.96
CA LYS A 14 0.07 -1.34 19.20
C LYS A 14 0.96 -1.13 20.43
N GLU A 15 2.16 -1.72 20.44
CA GLU A 15 3.10 -1.65 21.57
C GLU A 15 3.54 -0.20 21.87
N LYS A 16 3.81 0.57 20.81
CA LYS A 16 4.32 1.95 20.91
C LYS A 16 3.23 3.01 20.80
N LYS A 17 1.96 2.60 20.70
CA LYS A 17 0.78 3.49 20.64
C LYS A 17 0.84 4.53 19.52
N TRP A 18 1.25 4.12 18.31
CA TRP A 18 1.46 5.02 17.17
C TRP A 18 0.17 5.54 16.52
N GLY A 19 -1.01 5.04 16.90
CA GLY A 19 -2.31 5.43 16.34
C GLY A 19 -2.54 4.92 14.92
N LYS A 20 -1.52 4.96 14.05
CA LYS A 20 -1.55 4.46 12.68
C LYS A 20 -0.18 4.03 12.16
N THR A 21 -0.18 3.37 11.00
CA THR A 21 1.01 2.97 10.23
C THR A 21 0.91 3.48 8.79
N PHE A 22 2.04 3.58 8.09
CA PHE A 22 2.13 4.11 6.72
C PHE A 22 2.50 2.98 5.75
N TRP A 23 1.66 2.69 4.77
CA TRP A 23 1.83 1.59 3.82
C TRP A 23 1.93 2.15 2.41
N ALA A 24 3.00 1.81 1.70
CA ALA A 24 3.30 2.28 0.36
C ALA A 24 3.01 1.18 -0.67
N PHE A 25 2.31 1.52 -1.75
CA PHE A 25 1.88 0.56 -2.77
C PHE A 25 2.24 1.04 -4.18
N ASP A 26 3.01 0.25 -4.91
CA ASP A 26 3.17 0.45 -6.35
C ASP A 26 1.94 -0.03 -7.13
N ILE A 27 1.84 0.40 -8.38
CA ILE A 27 0.72 0.11 -9.28
C ILE A 27 1.04 -1.10 -10.13
N HIS A 28 2.08 -1.02 -10.97
CA HIS A 28 2.32 -1.96 -12.06
C HIS A 28 3.07 -3.17 -11.51
N GLU A 29 2.67 -4.38 -11.92
CA GLU A 29 3.25 -5.63 -11.39
C GLU A 29 3.04 -5.84 -9.87
N THR A 30 2.33 -4.92 -9.22
CA THR A 30 1.99 -4.96 -7.79
C THR A 30 0.47 -5.02 -7.59
N ILE A 31 -0.29 -4.02 -8.06
CA ILE A 31 -1.76 -4.00 -7.94
C ILE A 31 -2.43 -4.49 -9.21
N VAL A 32 -1.95 -4.01 -10.36
CA VAL A 32 -2.48 -4.34 -11.68
C VAL A 32 -1.40 -4.95 -12.56
N LYS A 33 -1.80 -5.89 -13.42
CA LYS A 33 -0.92 -6.46 -14.43
C LYS A 33 -0.58 -5.38 -15.47
N PRO A 34 0.69 -5.18 -15.84
CA PRO A 34 1.03 -4.17 -16.84
C PRO A 34 0.43 -4.54 -18.20
N ASN A 35 -0.01 -3.54 -18.96
CA ASN A 35 -0.49 -3.72 -20.35
C ASN A 35 0.48 -3.16 -21.41
N TRP A 36 1.57 -2.53 -20.96
CA TRP A 36 2.61 -1.89 -21.79
C TRP A 36 2.07 -0.90 -22.84
N SER A 37 0.89 -0.33 -22.61
CA SER A 37 0.23 0.61 -23.51
C SER A 37 0.58 2.05 -23.13
N THR A 38 0.77 2.91 -24.13
CA THR A 38 0.89 4.37 -23.93
C THR A 38 -0.46 5.09 -24.03
N ASP A 39 -1.51 4.40 -24.46
CA ASP A 39 -2.80 5.01 -24.78
C ASP A 39 -3.84 4.78 -23.68
N LYS A 40 -3.73 3.65 -22.97
CA LYS A 40 -4.70 3.20 -21.96
C LYS A 40 -3.98 2.68 -20.73
N ILE A 41 -4.44 3.10 -19.57
CA ILE A 41 -4.00 2.52 -18.29
C ILE A 41 -4.38 1.05 -18.20
N SER A 42 -3.63 0.29 -17.42
CA SER A 42 -4.03 -1.07 -17.08
C SER A 42 -5.11 -1.08 -16.01
N THR A 43 -6.06 -2.01 -16.14
CA THR A 43 -7.18 -2.14 -15.21
C THR A 43 -7.39 -3.59 -14.73
N GLU A 44 -6.51 -4.51 -15.12
CA GLU A 44 -6.58 -5.90 -14.68
C GLU A 44 -5.85 -6.05 -13.34
N PHE A 45 -6.58 -6.30 -12.26
CA PHE A 45 -6.00 -6.56 -10.94
C PHE A 45 -5.30 -7.92 -10.89
N TYR A 46 -4.24 -8.01 -10.09
CA TYR A 46 -3.75 -9.31 -9.62
C TYR A 46 -4.78 -10.01 -8.71
N PRO A 47 -4.73 -11.34 -8.60
CA PRO A 47 -5.60 -12.09 -7.70
C PRO A 47 -5.58 -11.52 -6.27
N PHE A 48 -6.77 -11.37 -5.66
CA PHE A 48 -6.98 -10.83 -4.30
C PHE A 48 -6.55 -9.37 -4.06
N ALA A 49 -5.84 -8.71 -4.98
CA ALA A 49 -5.36 -7.34 -4.81
C ALA A 49 -6.52 -6.35 -4.56
N LYS A 50 -7.56 -6.41 -5.40
CA LYS A 50 -8.74 -5.54 -5.27
C LYS A 50 -9.43 -5.72 -3.92
N GLU A 51 -9.73 -6.95 -3.52
CA GLU A 51 -10.43 -7.25 -2.27
C GLU A 51 -9.61 -6.81 -1.05
N ALA A 52 -8.31 -7.14 -1.04
CA ALA A 52 -7.41 -6.74 0.04
C ALA A 52 -7.33 -5.21 0.17
N LEU A 53 -7.18 -4.50 -0.95
CA LEU A 53 -7.12 -3.03 -0.95
C LEU A 53 -8.43 -2.36 -0.56
N GLN A 54 -9.58 -2.94 -0.91
CA GLN A 54 -10.88 -2.47 -0.45
C GLN A 54 -11.00 -2.57 1.07
N LEU A 55 -10.59 -3.69 1.66
CA LEU A 55 -10.58 -3.87 3.12
C LEU A 55 -9.57 -2.96 3.81
N ILE A 56 -8.36 -2.84 3.26
CA ILE A 56 -7.35 -1.88 3.74
C ILE A 56 -7.92 -0.45 3.65
N SER A 57 -8.73 -0.15 2.64
CA SER A 57 -9.29 1.19 2.48
C SER A 57 -10.30 1.59 3.57
N GLN A 58 -10.81 0.62 4.31
CA GLN A 58 -11.71 0.85 5.45
C GLN A 58 -10.95 1.05 6.77
N ARG A 59 -9.63 0.82 6.80
CA ARG A 59 -8.81 0.91 8.00
C ARG A 59 -8.41 2.34 8.32
N LYS A 60 -8.75 2.79 9.53
CA LYS A 60 -8.34 4.11 10.06
C LYS A 60 -6.93 4.12 10.64
N ASP A 61 -6.36 2.95 10.92
CA ASP A 61 -5.01 2.76 11.47
C ASP A 61 -3.95 2.53 10.39
N VAL A 62 -4.30 2.71 9.10
CA VAL A 62 -3.39 2.60 7.97
C VAL A 62 -3.53 3.83 7.07
N THR A 63 -2.44 4.60 6.93
CA THR A 63 -2.27 5.60 5.90
C THR A 63 -1.70 4.93 4.65
N ARG A 64 -2.39 5.09 3.51
CA ARG A 64 -2.12 4.42 2.24
C ARG A 64 -1.47 5.43 1.30
N ILE A 65 -0.27 5.13 0.86
CA ILE A 65 0.51 5.97 -0.05
C ILE A 65 0.55 5.25 -1.39
N LEU A 66 0.03 5.86 -2.44
CA LEU A 66 0.28 5.40 -3.80
C LEU A 66 1.72 5.75 -4.15
N TYR A 67 2.57 4.74 -4.25
CA TYR A 67 4.02 4.87 -4.38
C TYR A 67 4.43 4.42 -5.78
N THR A 68 4.48 5.35 -6.74
CA THR A 68 4.54 5.01 -8.16
C THR A 68 5.41 5.98 -8.97
N CYS A 69 6.00 5.46 -10.04
CA CYS A 69 6.70 6.26 -11.06
C CYS A 69 5.78 6.65 -12.23
N THR A 70 4.48 6.42 -12.12
CA THR A 70 3.49 6.70 -13.18
C THR A 70 3.51 8.16 -13.62
N HIS A 71 3.40 8.39 -14.93
CA HIS A 71 3.37 9.75 -15.48
C HIS A 71 2.14 10.52 -14.96
N PRO A 72 2.23 11.83 -14.66
CA PRO A 72 1.12 12.60 -14.09
C PRO A 72 -0.20 12.51 -14.88
N THR A 73 -0.14 12.43 -16.21
CA THR A 73 -1.34 12.32 -17.08
C THR A 73 -2.08 10.98 -16.93
N GLU A 74 -1.40 9.93 -16.45
CA GLU A 74 -2.01 8.63 -16.17
C GLU A 74 -2.37 8.47 -14.70
N LEU A 75 -1.62 9.13 -13.81
CA LEU A 75 -1.85 9.09 -12.37
C LEU A 75 -3.30 9.46 -12.02
N GLU A 76 -3.85 10.52 -12.61
CA GLU A 76 -5.25 10.92 -12.38
C GLU A 76 -6.24 9.83 -12.81
N LYS A 77 -5.96 9.14 -13.91
CA LYS A 77 -6.79 8.04 -14.40
C LYS A 77 -6.75 6.84 -13.44
N TYR A 78 -5.57 6.52 -12.90
CA TYR A 78 -5.41 5.47 -11.90
C TYR A 78 -6.11 5.82 -10.59
N LEU A 79 -5.97 7.05 -10.09
CA LEU A 79 -6.68 7.50 -8.89
C LEU A 79 -8.19 7.41 -9.06
N PHE A 80 -8.71 7.84 -10.23
CA PHE A 80 -10.11 7.68 -10.55
C PHE A 80 -10.53 6.21 -10.62
N PHE A 81 -9.78 5.37 -11.33
CA PHE A 81 -10.03 3.93 -11.43
C PHE A 81 -10.07 3.25 -10.06
N PHE A 82 -9.11 3.52 -9.18
CA PHE A 82 -9.09 2.98 -7.82
C PHE A 82 -10.28 3.47 -7.00
N SER A 83 -10.61 4.77 -7.08
CA SER A 83 -11.78 5.35 -6.41
C SER A 83 -13.09 4.67 -6.83
N GLN A 84 -13.30 4.43 -8.13
CA GLN A 84 -14.47 3.71 -8.65
C GLN A 84 -14.54 2.25 -8.15
N ASN A 85 -13.41 1.68 -7.75
CA ASN A 85 -13.33 0.35 -7.16
C ASN A 85 -13.37 0.36 -5.63
N GLY A 86 -13.63 1.50 -4.97
CA GLY A 86 -13.64 1.60 -3.51
C GLY A 86 -12.25 1.46 -2.87
N ILE A 87 -11.20 1.74 -3.63
CA ILE A 87 -9.81 1.76 -3.18
C ILE A 87 -9.38 3.21 -3.02
N HIS A 88 -8.85 3.57 -1.84
CA HIS A 88 -8.54 4.95 -1.51
C HIS A 88 -7.09 5.06 -1.02
N PHE A 89 -6.34 5.99 -1.62
CA PHE A 89 -5.00 6.37 -1.18
C PHE A 89 -5.08 7.75 -0.54
N ASP A 90 -4.39 7.93 0.58
CA ASP A 90 -4.35 9.18 1.33
C ASP A 90 -3.37 10.18 0.69
N TYR A 91 -2.27 9.66 0.11
CA TYR A 91 -1.22 10.46 -0.53
C TYR A 91 -0.64 9.76 -1.76
N VAL A 92 0.10 10.50 -2.59
CA VAL A 92 0.86 9.98 -3.74
C VAL A 92 2.33 10.37 -3.59
N ASN A 93 3.23 9.39 -3.50
CA ASN A 93 4.69 9.57 -3.39
C ASN A 93 5.18 10.43 -2.21
N GLU A 94 4.32 10.69 -1.23
CA GLU A 94 4.63 11.52 -0.07
C GLU A 94 3.83 11.07 1.16
N ASN A 95 4.20 11.63 2.31
CA ASN A 95 3.41 11.53 3.53
C ASN A 95 3.64 12.77 4.42
N PRO A 96 3.05 13.93 4.06
CA PRO A 96 3.32 15.22 4.69
C PRO A 96 3.04 15.28 6.20
N GLU A 97 2.32 14.30 6.74
CA GLU A 97 2.09 14.13 8.17
C GLU A 97 3.34 13.75 8.97
N VAL A 98 4.37 13.22 8.31
CA VAL A 98 5.63 12.83 8.94
C VAL A 98 6.66 13.96 8.76
N VAL A 99 6.78 14.78 9.80
CA VAL A 99 7.65 15.97 9.80
C VAL A 99 9.08 15.61 10.20
N SER A 100 10.06 16.19 9.50
CA SER A 100 11.49 16.07 9.81
C SER A 100 11.82 16.55 11.22
N LYS A 101 12.62 15.77 11.94
CA LYS A 101 13.10 16.04 13.31
C LYS A 101 14.54 15.56 13.47
N ASN A 102 15.14 15.79 14.64
CA ASN A 102 16.53 15.41 14.93
C ASN A 102 16.86 13.92 14.69
N TYR A 103 15.86 13.03 14.73
CA TYR A 103 16.01 11.59 14.53
C TYR A 103 15.56 11.09 13.15
N GLY A 104 15.17 11.97 12.22
CA GLY A 104 14.73 11.58 10.89
C GLY A 104 14.45 12.76 9.97
N TYR A 105 14.91 12.66 8.72
CA TYR A 105 14.74 13.68 7.69
C TYR A 105 13.90 13.13 6.54
N PHE A 106 12.71 13.70 6.34
CA PHE A 106 11.67 13.13 5.48
C PHE A 106 11.33 14.02 4.26
N GLU A 107 12.07 15.11 4.05
CA GLU A 107 11.83 16.07 2.95
C GLU A 107 11.96 15.48 1.54
N LYS A 108 12.71 14.38 1.39
CA LYS A 108 12.97 13.74 0.09
C LYS A 108 12.57 12.28 0.02
N LYS A 109 12.47 11.61 1.16
CA LYS A 109 12.22 10.17 1.24
C LYS A 109 10.99 9.97 2.11
N PRO A 110 9.85 9.53 1.55
CA PRO A 110 8.66 9.28 2.34
C PRO A 110 8.92 8.17 3.35
N TYR A 111 8.31 8.29 4.53
CA TYR A 111 8.36 7.26 5.55
C TYR A 111 7.24 6.23 5.35
N PHE A 112 7.58 4.95 5.40
CA PHE A 112 6.59 3.87 5.42
C PHE A 112 7.04 2.72 6.32
N ASN A 113 6.07 1.99 6.86
CA ASN A 113 6.24 0.79 7.65
C ASN A 113 6.19 -0.48 6.80
N VAL A 114 5.41 -0.47 5.72
CA VAL A 114 5.18 -1.60 4.81
C VAL A 114 5.28 -1.11 3.38
N LEU A 115 5.97 -1.87 2.53
CA LEU A 115 6.14 -1.60 1.11
C LEU A 115 5.60 -2.78 0.30
N PHE A 116 4.69 -2.49 -0.62
CA PHE A 116 4.17 -3.40 -1.64
C PHE A 116 4.75 -2.93 -2.98
N GLU A 117 5.78 -3.61 -3.45
CA GLU A 117 6.56 -3.25 -4.65
C GLU A 117 7.22 -4.51 -5.20
N ASP A 118 6.94 -4.85 -6.45
CA ASP A 118 7.49 -6.02 -7.14
C ASP A 118 9.02 -5.96 -7.21
N LYS A 119 9.60 -4.77 -7.45
CA LYS A 119 11.06 -4.57 -7.48
C LYS A 119 11.71 -4.71 -6.11
N ALA A 120 10.92 -4.73 -5.04
CA ALA A 120 11.36 -5.02 -3.68
C ALA A 120 11.06 -6.46 -3.24
N GLY A 121 10.59 -7.31 -4.17
CA GLY A 121 10.33 -8.73 -3.95
C GLY A 121 8.92 -9.07 -3.49
N PHE A 122 7.94 -8.18 -3.71
CA PHE A 122 6.52 -8.52 -3.55
C PHE A 122 6.04 -9.35 -4.74
N ASP A 123 5.51 -10.55 -4.48
CA ASP A 123 5.00 -11.44 -5.52
C ASP A 123 3.48 -11.25 -5.68
N ALA A 124 3.05 -10.42 -6.62
CA ALA A 124 1.64 -10.06 -6.77
C ALA A 124 0.71 -11.24 -7.10
N GLU A 125 1.21 -12.35 -7.66
CA GLU A 125 0.37 -13.53 -7.90
C GLU A 125 0.04 -14.29 -6.61
N ASN A 126 0.90 -14.21 -5.58
CA ASN A 126 0.80 -15.04 -4.39
C ASN A 126 0.66 -14.26 -3.07
N ASP A 127 1.38 -13.15 -2.91
CA ASP A 127 1.47 -12.43 -1.64
C ASP A 127 0.15 -11.73 -1.27
N TRP A 128 -0.66 -11.27 -2.23
CA TRP A 128 -1.98 -10.67 -1.94
C TRP A 128 -2.93 -11.59 -1.20
N LYS A 129 -2.84 -12.90 -1.43
CA LYS A 129 -3.61 -13.90 -0.68
C LYS A 129 -3.27 -13.88 0.81
N GLU A 130 -1.98 -13.73 1.13
CA GLU A 130 -1.53 -13.65 2.52
C GLU A 130 -1.91 -12.31 3.16
N VAL A 131 -1.84 -11.22 2.40
CA VAL A 131 -2.33 -9.91 2.83
C VAL A 131 -3.81 -9.99 3.20
N LEU A 132 -4.64 -10.54 2.31
CA LEU A 132 -6.08 -10.68 2.52
C LEU A 132 -6.40 -11.50 3.78
N LYS A 133 -5.68 -12.61 4.00
CA LYS A 133 -5.82 -13.42 5.23
C LYS A 133 -5.52 -12.61 6.50
N ILE A 134 -4.47 -11.80 6.49
CA ILE A 134 -4.08 -11.00 7.65
C ILE A 134 -5.11 -9.90 7.93
N ILE A 135 -5.57 -9.21 6.87
CA ILE A 135 -6.53 -8.12 7.02
C ILE A 135 -7.90 -8.62 7.51
N ASN A 136 -8.33 -9.81 7.08
CA ASN A 136 -9.60 -10.42 7.50
C ASN A 136 -9.57 -10.99 8.94
N LYS A 137 -8.40 -11.34 9.47
CA LYS A 137 -8.27 -11.72 10.89
C LYS A 137 -8.35 -10.45 11.74
N ASN A 138 -9.57 -10.10 12.16
CA ASN A 138 -9.90 -8.94 12.99
C ASN A 138 -9.09 -8.88 14.30
N GLN A 139 -7.91 -8.29 14.25
CA GLN A 139 -7.04 -7.93 15.38
C GLN A 139 -6.47 -9.07 16.24
N GLU A 140 -6.68 -10.34 15.89
CA GLU A 140 -5.87 -11.40 16.48
C GLU A 140 -4.43 -11.19 16.06
N ILE A 141 -3.59 -10.95 17.07
CA ILE A 141 -2.16 -10.67 16.96
C ILE A 141 -1.57 -11.69 15.99
N CYS A 142 -0.94 -11.23 14.92
CA CYS A 142 -0.11 -12.11 14.13
C CYS A 142 0.94 -12.71 15.07
N SER A 143 0.87 -14.01 15.32
CA SER A 143 1.98 -14.75 15.92
C SER A 143 3.15 -14.67 14.95
N VAL A 144 4.13 -13.82 15.27
CA VAL A 144 5.39 -13.71 14.53
C VAL A 144 6.28 -14.90 14.89
#